data_AF-A0A7J9HVJ4-F1
#
_entry.id   AF-A0A7J9HVJ4-F1
#
_cell.length_a   1.000
_cell.length_b   1.000
_cell.length_c   1.000
_cell.angle_alpha   90.00
_cell.angle_beta   90.00
_cell.angle_gamma   90.00
#
_symmetry.space_group_name_H-M   'P 1'
#
loop_
_entity.id
_entity.type
_entity.pdbx_description
1 polymer ?
#
loop_
_entity_poly.entity_id
_entity_poly.type
_entity_poly.pdbx_seq_one_letter_code
_entity_poly.pdbx_strand_id
1 'polypeptide(L)' 'MMIATMIAQHFEAIINDHFKMKLRKIQRRCASEMHVNVSIQCCYRVKEVVKEKMVGNYEEFG' A
#
# COMPACT_ATOMS: atom_id res chain seq x y z
N MET A 1 8.87 -0.38 -16.54
CA MET A 1 8.71 -0.41 -15.07
C MET A 1 7.66 0.60 -14.59
N MET A 2 6.52 0.72 -15.29
CA MET A 2 5.51 1.77 -15.02
C MET A 2 4.32 1.20 -14.22
N ILE A 3 3.89 -0.02 -14.58
CA ILE A 3 2.77 -0.73 -13.92
C ILE A 3 3.07 -1.01 -12.44
N ALA A 4 4.28 -1.46 -12.10
CA ALA A 4 4.64 -1.75 -10.71
C ALA A 4 4.60 -0.50 -9.82
N THR A 5 5.07 0.64 -10.34
CA THR A 5 5.05 1.93 -9.63
C THR A 5 3.62 2.44 -9.44
N MET A 6 2.77 2.35 -10.47
CA MET A 6 1.37 2.73 -10.37
C MET A 6 0.62 1.87 -9.33
N ILE A 7 0.88 0.56 -9.29
CA ILE A 7 0.30 -0.34 -8.30
C ILE A 7 0.76 0.04 -6.89
N ALA A 8 2.06 0.31 -6.71
CA ALA A 8 2.60 0.71 -5.42
C ALA A 8 1.98 2.02 -4.91
N GLN A 9 1.84 3.03 -5.77
CA GLN A 9 1.22 4.32 -5.42
C GLN A 9 -0.26 4.18 -5.05
N HIS A 10 -1.02 3.43 -5.86
CA HIS A 10 -2.44 3.19 -5.59
C HIS A 10 -2.66 2.40 -4.29
N PHE A 11 -1.79 1.42 -4.04
CA PHE A 11 -1.83 0.63 -2.82
C PHE A 11 -1.45 1.44 -1.57
N GLU A 12 -0.44 2.31 -1.68
CA GLU A 12 -0.04 3.27 -0.65
C GLU A 12 -1.20 4.23 -0.30
N ALA A 13 -1.92 4.75 -1.31
CA ALA A 13 -3.09 5.60 -1.09
C ALA A 13 -4.20 4.87 -0.30
N ILE A 14 -4.53 3.63 -0.67
CA ILE A 14 -5.56 2.85 0.05
C ILE A 14 -5.12 2.51 1.48
N ILE A 15 -3.84 2.23 1.72
CA ILE A 15 -3.33 2.00 3.09
C ILE A 15 -3.37 3.29 3.90
N ASN A 16 -2.98 4.43 3.35
CA ASN A 16 -3.00 5.71 4.07
C ASN A 16 -4.43 6.12 4.46
N ASP A 17 -5.39 5.96 3.55
CA ASP A 17 -6.81 6.26 3.79
C ASP A 17 -7.46 5.27 4.79
N HIS A 18 -7.01 4.02 4.77
CA HIS A 18 -7.59 2.95 5.58
C HIS A 18 -6.54 2.03 6.23
N PHE A 19 -5.66 2.58 7.06
CA PHE A 19 -4.55 1.84 7.69
C PHE A 19 -4.99 0.56 8.45
N LYS A 20 -6.20 0.57 9.01
CA LYS A 20 -6.78 -0.58 9.75
C LYS A 20 -7.36 -1.67 8.84
N MET A 21 -7.39 -1.48 7.51
CA MET A 21 -7.97 -2.44 6.58
C MET A 21 -7.07 -3.68 6.41
N LYS A 22 -7.68 -4.87 6.33
CA LYS A 22 -6.95 -6.13 6.11
C LYS A 22 -6.29 -6.13 4.72
N LEU A 23 -5.01 -6.52 4.65
CA LEU A 23 -4.22 -6.59 3.40
C LEU A 23 -4.93 -7.33 2.26
N ARG A 24 -5.60 -8.46 2.52
CA ARG A 24 -6.36 -9.20 1.50
C ARG A 24 -7.50 -8.38 0.87
N LYS A 25 -8.14 -7.49 1.64
CA LYS A 25 -9.18 -6.60 1.10
C LYS A 25 -8.56 -5.52 0.23
N ILE A 26 -7.44 -4.94 0.67
CA ILE A 26 -6.68 -3.93 -0.09
C ILE A 26 -6.17 -4.54 -1.40
N GLN A 27 -5.63 -5.75 -1.37
CA GLN A 27 -5.19 -6.49 -2.56
C GLN A 27 -6.33 -6.69 -3.55
N ARG A 28 -7.49 -7.19 -3.11
CA ARG A 28 -8.67 -7.37 -3.99
C ARG A 28 -9.15 -6.06 -4.58
N ARG A 29 -9.17 -4.99 -3.77
CA ARG A 29 -9.59 -3.66 -4.21
C ARG A 29 -8.65 -3.10 -5.27
N CYS A 30 -7.34 -3.13 -5.01
CA CYS A 30 -6.32 -2.71 -5.97
C CYS A 30 -6.36 -3.54 -7.26
N ALA A 31 -6.50 -4.86 -7.16
CA ALA A 31 -6.63 -5.73 -8.33
C ALA A 31 -7.91 -5.45 -9.14
N SER A 32 -9.02 -5.17 -8.47
CA SER A 32 -10.30 -4.84 -9.11
C SER A 32 -10.31 -3.45 -9.74
N GLU A 33 -9.72 -2.45 -9.09
CA GLU A 33 -9.72 -1.05 -9.56
C GLU A 33 -8.72 -0.84 -10.70
N MET A 34 -7.56 -1.50 -10.64
CA MET A 34 -6.52 -1.36 -11.67
C MET A 34 -6.59 -2.44 -12.76
N HIS A 35 -7.45 -3.45 -12.62
CA HIS A 35 -7.53 -4.61 -13.52
C HIS A 35 -6.18 -5.35 -13.70
N VAL A 36 -5.41 -5.46 -12.61
CA VAL A 36 -4.09 -6.11 -12.59
C VAL A 36 -4.03 -7.22 -11.55
N ASN A 37 -3.25 -8.26 -11.83
CA ASN A 37 -3.00 -9.31 -10.85
C ASN A 37 -1.91 -8.87 -9.86
N VAL A 38 -2.32 -8.51 -8.64
CA VAL A 38 -1.39 -8.10 -7.56
C VAL A 38 -1.06 -9.30 -6.69
N SER A 39 0.23 -9.63 -6.57
CA SER A 39 0.70 -10.64 -5.61
C SER A 39 0.62 -10.11 -4.18
N ILE A 40 0.20 -10.95 -3.24
CA ILE A 40 0.14 -10.60 -1.82
C ILE A 40 1.53 -10.21 -1.26
N GLN A 41 2.61 -10.73 -1.83
CA GLN A 41 3.99 -10.36 -1.46
C GLN A 41 4.29 -8.89 -1.77
N CYS A 42 3.76 -8.37 -2.88
CA CYS A 42 3.86 -6.95 -3.22
C CYS A 42 3.14 -6.08 -2.18
N CYS A 43 1.97 -6.53 -1.73
CA CYS A 43 1.19 -5.87 -0.69
C CYS A 43 1.92 -5.79 0.67
N TYR A 44 2.66 -6.84 1.05
CA TYR A 44 3.46 -6.81 2.29
C TYR A 44 4.60 -5.79 2.21
N ARG A 45 5.36 -5.80 1.10
CA ARG A 45 6.44 -4.83 0.88
C ARG A 45 5.97 -3.39 0.91
N VAL A 46 4.87 -3.07 0.22
CA VAL A 46 4.33 -1.70 0.22
C VAL A 46 3.83 -1.32 1.61
N LYS A 47 3.20 -2.24 2.35
CA LYS A 47 2.77 -1.96 3.72
C LYS A 47 3.94 -1.70 4.65
N GLU A 48 5.05 -2.42 4.53
CA GLU A 48 6.25 -2.15 5.32
C GLU A 48 6.82 -0.77 5.01
N VAL A 49 6.98 -0.41 3.73
CA VAL A 49 7.45 0.92 3.32
C VAL A 49 6.52 2.03 3.83
N VAL A 50 5.20 1.86 3.73
CA VAL A 50 4.24 2.84 4.25
C VAL A 50 4.31 2.93 5.77
N LYS A 51 4.49 1.79 6.47
CA LYS A 51 4.66 1.77 7.92
C LYS A 51 5.95 2.49 8.33
N GLU A 52 7.06 2.26 7.64
CA GLU A 52 8.33 2.95 7.88
C GLU A 52 8.21 4.46 7.63
N LYS A 53 7.56 4.87 6.53
CA LYS A 53 7.27 6.30 6.26
C LYS A 53 6.38 6.93 7.35
N MET A 54 5.35 6.22 7.80
CA MET A 54 4.48 6.71 8.88
C MET A 54 5.27 6.82 10.20
N VAL A 55 6.10 5.84 10.53
CA VAL A 55 6.94 5.86 11.75
C VAL A 55 7.95 7.01 11.71
N GLY A 56 8.60 7.25 10.57
CA GLY A 56 9.52 8.38 10.40
C GLY A 56 8.86 9.76 10.54
N ASN A 57 7.56 9.88 10.26
CA ASN A 57 6.82 11.12 10.44
C ASN A 57 6.38 11.39 11.91
N TYR A 58 6.59 10.47 12.85
CA TYR A 58 6.30 10.70 14.27
C TYR A 58 7.52 11.20 15.08
N GLU A 59 8.71 11.28 14.49
CA GLU A 59 9.92 11.83 15.15
C GLU A 59 10.12 13.35 14.94
N GLU A 60 9.18 14.05 14.31
CA GLU A 60 9.19 15.53 14.18
C GLU A 60 8.04 16.23 14.94
N PHE A 61 7.42 15.51 15.90
CA PHE A 61 6.48 16.07 16.88
C PHE A 61 6.72 15.47 18.28
N GLY A 62 7.99 15.45 18.69
CA GLY A 62 8.43 15.19 20.07
C GLY A 62 9.38 16.27 20.53
#